data_AF-A0A1X0RKS4-F1
#
_entry.id   AF-A0A1X0RKS4-F1
#
_cell.length_a   1.000
_cell.length_b   1.000
_cell.length_c   1.000
_cell.angle_alpha   90.00
_cell.angle_beta   90.00
_cell.angle_gamma   90.00
#
_symmetry.space_group_name_H-M   'P 1'
#
loop_
_entity.id
_entity.type
_entity.pdbx_description
1 polymer ?
#
loop_
_entity_poly.entity_id
_entity_poly.type
_entity_poly.pdbx_seq_one_letter_code
_entity_poly.pdbx_strand_id
1 'polypeptide(L)'
;MGDLMDNGREWDDEYFQKELKRFNKIFKRRNINPYFMVGNHDIGFGDGVDLRLLDRFQKYFGQASYVVQHTNYNLLILDTVSLSSSIPQIRDNALSMLQKYQPHNKATILFSHVPLYRQPDMSCGPLRQTTSTIRDSHGYQYQNLVSKELSDLILATVRPTLVFSADDHDYCEVIHNGTIKEITVPTFSMSQGIRFPGLVVLSMS
;
A
#
# COMPACT_ATOMS: atom_id res chain seq x y z
N MET A 1 4.85 3.25 2.39
CA MET A 1 4.08 2.07 1.97
C MET A 1 3.42 2.50 0.68
N GLY A 2 4.07 2.25 -0.46
CA GLY A 2 3.82 3.00 -1.69
C GLY A 2 4.30 4.45 -1.61
N ASP A 3 4.18 5.13 -2.74
CA ASP A 3 4.57 6.51 -3.00
C ASP A 3 5.93 6.85 -2.44
N LEU A 4 6.91 6.02 -2.80
CA LEU A 4 8.30 6.24 -2.42
C LEU A 4 8.83 7.54 -3.03
N MET A 5 8.25 7.93 -4.16
CA MET A 5 8.50 9.18 -4.87
C MET A 5 7.17 9.84 -5.25
N ASP A 6 6.93 11.04 -4.73
CA ASP A 6 5.69 11.82 -4.94
C ASP A 6 5.37 12.10 -6.42
N ASN A 7 6.36 12.18 -7.31
CA ASN A 7 6.14 12.34 -8.75
C ASN A 7 6.89 11.28 -9.56
N GLY A 8 7.14 10.11 -8.96
CA GLY A 8 7.99 9.08 -9.52
C GLY A 8 7.60 8.67 -10.93
N ARG A 9 6.30 8.60 -11.22
CA ARG A 9 5.77 8.23 -12.54
C ARG A 9 5.97 9.29 -13.63
N GLU A 10 6.05 10.56 -13.27
CA GLU A 10 6.13 11.68 -14.21
C GLU A 10 7.58 11.93 -14.70
N TRP A 11 8.56 11.28 -14.05
CA TRP A 11 9.98 11.50 -14.32
C TRP A 11 10.53 10.57 -15.41
N ASP A 12 11.38 11.13 -16.26
CA ASP A 12 12.27 10.35 -17.11
C ASP A 12 13.27 9.53 -16.27
N ASP A 13 13.99 8.62 -16.93
CA ASP A 13 14.90 7.72 -16.24
C ASP A 13 16.11 8.45 -15.64
N GLU A 14 16.57 9.54 -16.25
CA GLU A 14 17.71 10.32 -15.75
C GLU A 14 17.38 11.01 -14.42
N TYR A 15 16.24 11.71 -14.39
CA TYR A 15 15.77 12.39 -13.19
C TYR A 15 15.39 11.39 -12.10
N PHE A 16 14.74 10.27 -12.47
CA PHE A 16 14.48 9.18 -11.53
C PHE A 16 15.78 8.64 -10.91
N GLN A 17 16.85 8.44 -11.69
CA GLN A 17 18.14 7.99 -11.14
C GLN A 17 18.73 8.99 -10.14
N LYS A 18 18.59 10.29 -10.40
CA LYS A 18 19.04 11.34 -9.49
C LYS A 18 18.29 11.28 -8.16
N GLU A 19 16.96 11.20 -8.19
CA GLU A 19 16.16 11.13 -6.97
C GLU A 19 16.31 9.78 -6.25
N LEU A 20 16.54 8.67 -6.96
CA LEU A 20 16.87 7.38 -6.37
C LEU A 20 18.19 7.44 -5.58
N LYS A 21 19.22 8.12 -6.09
CA LYS A 21 20.48 8.35 -5.34
C LYS A 21 20.21 9.15 -4.06
N ARG A 22 19.36 10.17 -4.13
CA ARG A 22 18.95 10.96 -2.97
C ARG A 22 18.17 10.12 -1.96
N PHE A 23 17.21 9.33 -2.40
CA PHE A 23 16.44 8.40 -1.57
C PHE A 23 17.36 7.46 -0.80
N ASN A 24 18.30 6.80 -1.48
CA ASN A 24 19.26 5.88 -0.86
C ASN A 24 20.23 6.58 0.11
N LYS A 25 20.51 7.87 -0.10
CA LYS A 25 21.32 8.68 0.82
C LYS A 25 20.57 9.01 2.12
N ILE A 26 19.26 9.24 2.02
CA ILE A 26 18.37 9.55 3.17
C ILE A 26 18.06 8.26 3.94
N PHE A 27 17.51 7.26 3.24
CA PHE A 27 17.07 5.98 3.82
C PHE A 27 18.18 4.94 3.78
N LYS A 28 19.28 5.21 4.48
CA LYS A 28 20.42 4.28 4.56
C LYS A 28 20.01 2.98 5.23
N ARG A 29 20.29 1.85 4.56
CA ARG A 29 20.01 0.49 5.01
C ARG A 29 21.02 0.01 6.07
N ARG A 30 21.08 0.69 7.22
CA ARG A 30 22.02 0.35 8.31
C ARG A 30 21.52 -0.86 9.09
N ASN A 31 21.89 -2.06 8.62
CA ASN A 31 21.54 -3.37 9.21
C ASN A 31 20.04 -3.68 9.25
N ILE A 32 19.25 -3.05 8.38
CA ILE A 32 17.83 -3.32 8.21
C ILE A 32 17.58 -3.54 6.74
N ASN A 33 16.83 -4.60 6.42
CA ASN A 33 16.32 -4.84 5.08
C ASN A 33 14.92 -4.21 4.98
N PRO A 34 14.77 -3.05 4.31
CA PRO A 34 13.46 -2.43 4.15
C PRO A 34 12.59 -3.27 3.20
N TYR A 35 11.31 -3.38 3.54
CA TYR A 35 10.28 -3.90 2.65
C TYR A 35 9.58 -2.73 1.98
N PHE A 36 9.68 -2.67 0.65
CA PHE A 36 9.06 -1.64 -0.15
C PHE A 36 7.74 -2.14 -0.74
N MET A 37 6.84 -1.19 -0.97
CA MET A 37 5.56 -1.41 -1.60
C MET A 37 5.41 -0.31 -2.63
N VAL A 38 4.75 -0.63 -3.73
CA VAL A 38 4.46 0.32 -4.81
C VAL A 38 3.20 1.12 -4.50
N GLY A 39 3.19 2.40 -4.89
CA GLY A 39 1.99 3.25 -4.84
C GLY A 39 1.62 3.83 -6.20
N ASN A 40 0.51 4.56 -6.26
CA ASN A 40 0.01 5.12 -7.51
C ASN A 40 0.88 6.28 -8.03
N HIS A 41 1.62 6.98 -7.18
CA HIS A 41 2.61 7.98 -7.62
C HIS A 41 3.88 7.35 -8.19
N ASP A 42 4.12 6.06 -7.93
CA ASP A 42 5.26 5.33 -8.47
C ASP A 42 4.99 4.79 -9.88
N ILE A 43 3.78 4.25 -10.15
CA ILE A 43 3.49 3.49 -11.39
C ILE A 43 2.20 3.84 -12.13
N GLY A 44 1.33 4.68 -11.58
CA GLY A 44 -0.05 4.88 -12.05
C GLY A 44 -1.06 4.04 -11.26
N PHE A 45 -2.34 4.01 -11.66
CA PHE A 45 -3.40 3.28 -10.95
C PHE A 45 -4.36 2.54 -11.90
N GLY A 46 -4.71 1.29 -11.55
CA GLY A 46 -5.64 0.47 -12.33
C GLY A 46 -5.19 0.32 -13.78
N ASP A 47 -6.07 0.60 -14.74
CA ASP A 47 -5.76 0.56 -16.18
C ASP A 47 -4.75 1.63 -16.62
N GLY A 48 -4.48 2.61 -15.75
CA GLY A 48 -3.50 3.65 -15.97
C GLY A 48 -2.07 3.27 -15.58
N VAL A 49 -1.83 2.09 -15.01
CA VAL A 49 -0.47 1.63 -14.66
C VAL A 49 0.39 1.50 -15.91
N ASP A 50 1.55 2.15 -15.92
CA ASP A 50 2.57 1.99 -16.97
C ASP A 50 3.50 0.82 -16.62
N LEU A 51 3.47 -0.24 -17.42
CA LEU A 51 4.30 -1.44 -17.21
C LEU A 51 5.80 -1.12 -17.20
N ARG A 52 6.26 -0.11 -17.95
CA ARG A 52 7.66 0.34 -17.91
C ARG A 52 8.02 0.91 -16.54
N LEU A 53 7.09 1.63 -15.91
CA LEU A 53 7.28 2.19 -14.56
C LEU A 53 7.23 1.10 -13.50
N LEU A 54 6.34 0.12 -13.66
CA LEU A 54 6.32 -1.08 -12.82
C LEU A 54 7.66 -1.84 -12.89
N ASP A 55 8.17 -2.09 -14.10
CA ASP A 55 9.49 -2.70 -14.29
C ASP A 55 10.61 -1.87 -13.65
N ARG A 56 10.56 -0.54 -13.80
CA ARG A 56 11.51 0.40 -13.18
C ARG A 56 11.44 0.32 -11.66
N PHE A 57 10.25 0.32 -11.07
CA PHE A 57 10.07 0.16 -9.63
C PHE A 57 10.67 -1.17 -9.17
N GLN A 58 10.32 -2.27 -9.86
CA GLN A 58 10.75 -3.61 -9.46
C GLN A 58 12.28 -3.79 -9.54
N LYS A 59 12.92 -3.16 -10.53
CA LYS A 59 14.38 -3.14 -10.66
C LYS A 59 15.11 -2.56 -9.45
N TYR A 60 14.54 -1.54 -8.78
CA TYR A 60 15.23 -0.81 -7.70
C TYR A 60 14.71 -1.10 -6.29
N PHE A 61 13.43 -1.44 -6.17
CA PHE A 61 12.75 -1.64 -4.89
C PHE A 61 12.28 -3.09 -4.66
N GLY A 62 12.36 -3.96 -5.67
CA GLY A 62 11.96 -5.36 -5.57
C GLY A 62 10.52 -5.61 -6.05
N GLN A 63 10.04 -6.84 -5.88
CA GLN A 63 8.72 -7.24 -6.39
C GLN A 63 7.59 -6.35 -5.84
N ALA A 64 6.57 -6.07 -6.65
CA ALA A 64 5.44 -5.24 -6.22
C ALA A 64 4.48 -5.97 -5.27
N SER A 65 4.33 -7.29 -5.47
CA SER A 65 3.62 -8.20 -4.55
C SER A 65 4.57 -9.31 -4.09
N TYR A 66 4.63 -9.59 -2.79
CA TYR A 66 5.48 -10.64 -2.22
C TYR A 66 5.10 -10.97 -0.78
N VAL A 67 5.59 -12.12 -0.30
CA VAL A 67 5.41 -12.57 1.08
C VAL A 67 6.75 -12.63 1.79
N VAL A 68 6.83 -12.00 2.95
CA VAL A 68 7.93 -12.19 3.89
C VAL A 68 7.49 -13.20 4.93
N GLN A 69 8.14 -14.35 4.95
CA GLN A 69 7.84 -15.42 5.89
C GLN A 69 8.68 -15.28 7.15
N HIS A 70 8.02 -15.18 8.30
CA HIS A 70 8.63 -15.30 9.61
C HIS A 70 8.15 -16.60 10.29
N THR A 71 8.71 -16.92 11.46
CA THR A 71 8.39 -18.16 12.18
C THR A 71 6.90 -18.25 12.51
N ASN A 72 6.32 -17.18 13.06
CA ASN A 72 4.95 -17.19 13.59
C ASN A 72 3.92 -16.42 12.73
N TYR A 73 4.41 -15.62 11.79
CA TYR A 73 3.57 -14.75 10.97
C TYR A 73 4.14 -14.57 9.57
N ASN A 74 3.29 -14.16 8.66
CA ASN A 74 3.66 -13.72 7.33
C ASN A 74 3.32 -12.23 7.17
N LEU A 75 4.18 -11.50 6.47
CA LEU A 75 3.85 -10.18 5.96
C LEU A 75 3.51 -10.35 4.48
N LEU A 76 2.26 -10.11 4.10
CA LEU A 76 1.82 -10.13 2.71
C LEU A 76 1.77 -8.70 2.20
N ILE A 77 2.69 -8.35 1.31
CA ILE A 77 2.70 -7.08 0.59
C ILE A 77 1.95 -7.32 -0.71
N LEU A 78 0.82 -6.65 -0.90
CA LEU A 78 -0.04 -6.82 -2.06
C LEU A 78 -0.14 -5.51 -2.84
N ASP A 79 0.19 -5.56 -4.13
CA ASP A 79 0.05 -4.46 -5.07
C ASP A 79 -1.43 -4.27 -5.44
N THR A 80 -2.16 -3.58 -4.57
CA THR A 80 -3.58 -3.25 -4.81
C THR A 80 -3.78 -2.23 -5.93
N VAL A 81 -2.73 -1.53 -6.34
CA VAL A 81 -2.75 -0.52 -7.41
C VAL A 81 -2.89 -1.22 -8.76
N SER A 82 -2.02 -2.19 -9.06
CA SER A 82 -2.11 -3.01 -10.27
C SER A 82 -3.27 -4.00 -10.21
N LEU A 83 -3.58 -4.54 -9.02
CA LEU A 83 -4.68 -5.49 -8.84
C LEU A 83 -6.06 -4.88 -9.19
N SER A 84 -6.20 -3.55 -9.06
CA SER A 84 -7.40 -2.80 -9.43
C SER A 84 -7.60 -2.65 -10.94
N SER A 85 -6.66 -3.10 -11.78
CA SER A 85 -6.78 -3.01 -13.24
C SER A 85 -7.76 -4.03 -13.82
N SER A 86 -8.51 -3.63 -14.84
CA SER A 86 -9.27 -4.54 -15.71
C SER A 86 -8.36 -5.31 -16.67
N ILE A 87 -7.18 -4.78 -16.99
CA ILE A 87 -6.19 -5.31 -17.95
C ILE A 87 -5.38 -6.46 -17.32
N PRO A 88 -5.44 -7.69 -17.88
CA PRO A 88 -4.73 -8.85 -17.32
C PRO A 88 -3.21 -8.67 -17.18
N GLN A 89 -2.56 -8.04 -18.16
CA GLN A 89 -1.10 -7.83 -18.16
C GLN A 89 -0.61 -7.00 -16.95
N ILE A 90 -1.46 -6.11 -16.43
CA ILE A 90 -1.20 -5.31 -15.23
C ILE A 90 -1.60 -6.11 -13.98
N ARG A 91 -2.82 -6.67 -13.97
CA ARG A 91 -3.43 -7.29 -12.78
C ARG A 91 -2.84 -8.64 -12.40
N ASP A 92 -2.49 -9.48 -13.37
CA ASP A 92 -2.36 -10.94 -13.17
C ASP A 92 -1.24 -11.32 -12.20
N ASN A 93 -0.16 -10.53 -12.10
CA ASN A 93 0.90 -10.80 -11.14
C ASN A 93 0.39 -10.72 -9.69
N ALA A 94 -0.26 -9.60 -9.35
CA ALA A 94 -0.84 -9.37 -8.02
C ALA A 94 -1.99 -10.36 -7.75
N LEU A 95 -2.82 -10.64 -8.76
CA LEU A 95 -3.92 -11.61 -8.65
C LEU A 95 -3.40 -13.02 -8.40
N SER A 96 -2.32 -13.42 -9.09
CA SER A 96 -1.70 -14.74 -8.88
C SER A 96 -1.12 -14.87 -7.48
N MET A 97 -0.48 -13.81 -6.95
CA MET A 97 -0.03 -13.78 -5.55
C MET A 97 -1.19 -13.98 -4.58
N LEU A 98 -2.29 -13.23 -4.77
CA LEU A 98 -3.49 -13.33 -3.94
C LEU A 98 -4.10 -14.75 -3.98
N GLN A 99 -4.33 -15.29 -5.18
CA GLN A 99 -4.99 -16.60 -5.36
C GLN A 99 -4.15 -17.78 -4.86
N LYS A 100 -2.82 -17.68 -4.97
CA LYS A 100 -1.90 -18.73 -4.50
C LYS A 100 -1.51 -18.56 -3.03
N TYR A 101 -1.90 -17.46 -2.40
CA TYR A 101 -1.52 -17.20 -1.02
C TYR A 101 -2.11 -18.27 -0.09
N GLN A 102 -1.23 -18.89 0.70
CA GLN A 102 -1.62 -19.80 1.75
C GLN A 102 -0.96 -19.35 3.06
N PRO A 103 -1.74 -19.12 4.14
CA PRO A 103 -1.17 -18.65 5.41
C PRO A 103 -0.36 -19.73 6.13
N HIS A 104 -0.53 -21.02 5.78
CA HIS A 104 0.16 -22.17 6.39
C HIS A 104 0.10 -22.17 7.94
N ASN A 105 -1.10 -21.98 8.50
CA ASN A 105 -1.35 -21.88 9.96
C ASN A 105 -0.62 -20.74 10.69
N LYS A 106 -0.07 -19.77 9.97
CA LYS A 106 0.54 -18.55 10.54
C LYS A 106 -0.43 -17.38 10.51
N ALA A 107 -0.25 -16.43 11.42
CA ALA A 107 -0.92 -15.13 11.33
C ALA A 107 -0.46 -14.38 10.07
N THR A 108 -1.34 -13.58 9.49
CA THR A 108 -1.00 -12.79 8.30
C THR A 108 -1.25 -11.32 8.58
N ILE A 109 -0.22 -10.51 8.39
CA ILE A 109 -0.33 -9.05 8.35
C ILE A 109 -0.35 -8.65 6.88
N LEU A 110 -1.46 -8.10 6.42
CA LEU A 110 -1.62 -7.61 5.06
C LEU A 110 -1.16 -6.16 4.98
N PHE A 111 -0.42 -5.83 3.94
CA PHE A 111 -0.08 -4.47 3.58
C PHE A 111 -0.67 -4.18 2.20
N SER A 112 -1.46 -3.11 2.10
CA SER A 112 -1.88 -2.48 0.85
C SER A 112 -1.39 -1.03 0.79
N HIS A 113 -1.29 -0.45 -0.41
CA HIS A 113 -1.02 0.99 -0.52
C HIS A 113 -2.33 1.76 -0.35
N VAL A 114 -3.28 1.53 -1.27
CA VAL A 114 -4.63 2.08 -1.16
C VAL A 114 -5.41 1.34 -0.06
N PRO A 115 -6.14 2.05 0.82
CA PRO A 115 -6.95 1.42 1.86
C PRO A 115 -8.08 0.54 1.31
N LEU A 116 -8.50 -0.44 2.09
CA LEU A 116 -9.62 -1.31 1.68
C LEU A 116 -10.95 -0.57 1.78
N TYR A 117 -11.92 -1.03 1.01
CA TYR A 117 -13.27 -0.49 1.00
C TYR A 117 -13.86 -0.42 2.41
N ARG A 118 -14.49 0.71 2.72
CA ARG A 118 -15.22 0.95 3.97
C ARG A 118 -16.40 1.85 3.69
N GLN A 119 -17.37 1.87 4.61
CA GLN A 119 -18.51 2.78 4.49
C GLN A 119 -18.04 4.24 4.60
N PRO A 120 -18.59 5.18 3.80
CA PRO A 120 -18.12 6.57 3.76
C PRO A 120 -18.22 7.34 5.07
N ASP A 121 -19.09 6.92 5.98
CA ASP A 121 -19.33 7.53 7.29
C ASP A 121 -18.54 6.87 8.43
N MET A 122 -17.74 5.85 8.12
CA MET A 122 -16.95 5.14 9.13
C MET A 122 -15.86 6.05 9.68
N SER A 123 -15.92 6.30 11.00
CA SER A 123 -14.94 7.12 11.70
C SER A 123 -13.54 6.50 11.64
N CYS A 124 -12.54 7.35 11.48
CA CYS A 124 -11.13 7.00 11.42
C CYS A 124 -10.45 6.92 12.80
N GLY A 125 -11.24 6.98 13.88
CA GLY A 125 -10.74 6.93 15.24
C GLY A 125 -10.10 8.25 15.71
N PRO A 126 -9.70 8.31 16.99
CA PRO A 126 -9.32 9.56 17.66
C PRO A 126 -7.93 10.08 17.29
N LEU A 127 -7.11 9.28 16.59
CA LEU A 127 -5.74 9.66 16.22
C LEU A 127 -5.66 10.37 14.85
N ARG A 128 -6.77 10.45 14.11
CA ARG A 128 -6.85 11.24 12.87
C ARG A 128 -6.70 12.73 13.17
N GLN A 129 -5.95 13.46 12.35
CA GLN A 129 -5.77 14.91 12.54
C GLN A 129 -6.96 15.71 12.02
N THR A 130 -7.56 15.25 10.91
CA THR A 130 -8.72 15.87 10.29
C THR A 130 -10.03 15.29 10.82
N THR A 131 -11.12 16.02 10.67
CA THR A 131 -12.48 15.55 11.03
C THR A 131 -13.16 14.78 9.91
N SER A 132 -12.50 14.63 8.75
CA SER A 132 -13.05 13.93 7.59
C SER A 132 -12.94 12.42 7.74
N THR A 133 -13.82 11.72 7.04
CA THR A 133 -13.67 10.30 6.74
C THR A 133 -13.03 10.13 5.37
N ILE A 134 -12.62 8.91 5.04
CA ILE A 134 -12.08 8.57 3.72
C ILE A 134 -13.26 8.26 2.80
N ARG A 135 -13.52 9.18 1.87
CA ARG A 135 -14.61 9.02 0.89
C ARG A 135 -14.17 8.11 -0.24
N ASP A 136 -15.06 7.22 -0.64
CA ASP A 136 -14.91 6.43 -1.85
C ASP A 136 -15.01 7.37 -3.07
N SER A 137 -13.85 7.79 -3.57
CA SER A 137 -13.73 8.75 -4.67
C SER A 137 -12.53 8.36 -5.51
N HIS A 138 -12.63 8.65 -6.81
CA HIS A 138 -11.60 8.32 -7.79
C HIS A 138 -11.40 9.49 -8.75
N GLY A 139 -10.26 9.49 -9.41
CA GLY A 139 -9.94 10.45 -10.45
C GLY A 139 -8.85 9.94 -11.36
N TYR A 140 -8.15 10.85 -12.03
CA TYR A 140 -7.07 10.47 -12.93
C TYR A 140 -5.90 9.86 -12.15
N GLN A 141 -5.64 8.56 -12.37
CA GLN A 141 -4.51 7.83 -11.78
C GLN A 141 -4.53 7.72 -10.25
N TYR A 142 -5.71 7.79 -9.62
CA TYR A 142 -5.89 7.50 -8.18
C TYR A 142 -7.32 7.04 -7.85
N GLN A 143 -7.43 6.33 -6.73
CA GLN A 143 -8.70 5.99 -6.08
C GLN A 143 -8.45 5.86 -4.57
N ASN A 144 -9.28 6.51 -3.75
CA ASN A 144 -9.06 6.61 -2.30
C ASN A 144 -9.27 5.29 -1.55
N LEU A 145 -10.02 4.35 -2.13
CA LEU A 145 -10.32 3.05 -1.54
C LEU A 145 -10.27 1.98 -2.63
N VAL A 146 -9.71 0.81 -2.35
CA VAL A 146 -9.86 -0.37 -3.21
C VAL A 146 -11.35 -0.68 -3.37
N SER A 147 -11.80 -1.14 -4.54
CA SER A 147 -13.22 -1.43 -4.75
C SER A 147 -13.78 -2.41 -3.73
N LYS A 148 -15.09 -2.34 -3.48
CA LYS A 148 -15.75 -3.22 -2.52
C LYS A 148 -15.55 -4.70 -2.87
N GLU A 149 -15.75 -5.05 -4.14
CA GLU A 149 -15.65 -6.43 -4.62
C GLU A 149 -14.24 -6.98 -4.42
N LEU A 150 -13.22 -6.15 -4.71
CA LEU A 150 -11.83 -6.55 -4.58
C LEU A 150 -11.40 -6.61 -3.11
N SER A 151 -11.87 -5.68 -2.28
CA SER A 151 -11.63 -5.70 -0.83
C SER A 151 -12.24 -6.95 -0.17
N ASP A 152 -13.48 -7.29 -0.54
CA ASP A 152 -14.16 -8.50 -0.07
C ASP A 152 -13.38 -9.76 -0.49
N LEU A 153 -12.90 -9.83 -1.74
CA LEU A 153 -12.07 -10.93 -2.23
C LEU A 153 -10.75 -11.05 -1.47
N ILE A 154 -10.05 -9.92 -1.23
CA ILE A 154 -8.79 -9.89 -0.50
C ILE A 154 -8.99 -10.39 0.93
N LEU A 155 -9.98 -9.85 1.65
CA LEU A 155 -10.26 -10.23 3.04
C LEU A 155 -10.68 -11.71 3.15
N ALA A 156 -11.52 -12.20 2.23
CA ALA A 156 -11.96 -13.58 2.21
C ALA A 156 -10.82 -14.56 1.91
N THR A 157 -9.90 -14.19 1.02
CA THR A 157 -8.78 -15.05 0.60
C THR A 157 -7.67 -15.06 1.65
N VAL A 158 -7.22 -13.87 2.07
CA VAL A 158 -6.06 -13.72 2.96
C VAL A 158 -6.41 -14.02 4.42
N ARG A 159 -7.64 -13.67 4.85
CA ARG A 159 -8.07 -13.72 6.26
C ARG A 159 -7.03 -13.13 7.22
N PRO A 160 -6.59 -11.88 7.00
CA PRO A 160 -5.51 -11.28 7.78
C PRO A 160 -5.92 -11.04 9.23
N THR A 161 -4.95 -11.05 10.14
CA THR A 161 -5.15 -10.66 11.54
C THR A 161 -5.06 -9.14 11.73
N LEU A 162 -4.36 -8.45 10.82
CA LEU A 162 -4.14 -7.01 10.83
C LEU A 162 -3.87 -6.54 9.40
N VAL A 163 -4.41 -5.39 9.03
CA VAL A 163 -4.15 -4.71 7.75
C VAL A 163 -3.47 -3.38 8.02
N PHE A 164 -2.42 -3.07 7.25
CA PHE A 164 -1.91 -1.71 7.12
C PHE A 164 -2.18 -1.20 5.71
N SER A 165 -2.66 0.03 5.62
CA SER A 165 -2.81 0.77 4.37
C SER A 165 -2.11 2.13 4.44
N ALA A 166 -2.13 2.90 3.35
CA ALA A 166 -1.54 4.25 3.24
C ALA A 166 -2.41 5.14 2.34
N ASP A 167 -1.78 5.94 1.46
CA ASP A 167 -2.42 6.81 0.43
C ASP A 167 -3.23 8.01 0.97
N ASP A 168 -4.08 7.86 1.99
CA ASP A 168 -4.92 8.96 2.53
C ASP A 168 -4.13 10.05 3.28
N HIS A 169 -2.83 9.82 3.55
CA HIS A 169 -1.90 10.73 4.22
C HIS A 169 -2.17 11.04 5.71
N ASP A 170 -3.38 10.83 6.21
CA ASP A 170 -3.74 10.98 7.63
C ASP A 170 -3.99 9.60 8.27
N TYR A 171 -3.94 9.53 9.60
CA TYR A 171 -4.26 8.29 10.32
C TYR A 171 -5.73 7.93 10.10
N CYS A 172 -6.01 6.64 9.91
CA CYS A 172 -7.36 6.12 9.99
C CYS A 172 -7.37 4.69 10.52
N GLU A 173 -8.24 4.40 11.48
CA GLU A 173 -8.49 3.02 11.93
C GLU A 173 -9.92 2.58 11.68
N VAL A 174 -10.09 1.37 11.18
CA VAL A 174 -11.41 0.74 10.97
C VAL A 174 -11.37 -0.75 11.28
N ILE A 175 -12.54 -1.37 11.45
CA ILE A 175 -12.70 -2.80 11.71
C ILE A 175 -13.52 -3.44 10.59
N HIS A 176 -12.90 -4.35 9.84
CA HIS A 176 -13.55 -5.17 8.82
C HIS A 176 -14.06 -6.47 9.43
N ASN A 177 -15.22 -6.94 8.96
CA ASN A 177 -15.83 -8.21 9.38
C ASN A 177 -15.89 -8.38 10.91
N GLY A 178 -16.06 -7.28 11.65
CA GLY A 178 -16.13 -7.22 13.11
C GLY A 178 -14.85 -7.57 13.87
N THR A 179 -13.77 -7.96 13.20
CA THR A 179 -12.57 -8.50 13.88
C THR A 179 -11.24 -8.06 13.28
N ILE A 180 -11.19 -7.70 12.00
CA ILE A 180 -9.94 -7.40 11.30
C ILE A 180 -9.69 -5.90 11.37
N LYS A 181 -8.71 -5.49 12.17
CA LYS A 181 -8.30 -4.08 12.24
C LYS A 181 -7.53 -3.69 10.99
N GLU A 182 -7.89 -2.57 10.38
CA GLU A 182 -7.06 -1.86 9.41
C GLU A 182 -6.57 -0.54 9.99
N ILE A 183 -5.28 -0.26 9.82
CA ILE A 183 -4.67 1.03 10.14
C ILE A 183 -4.11 1.63 8.84
N THR A 184 -4.71 2.72 8.39
CA THR A 184 -4.14 3.60 7.38
C THR A 184 -3.05 4.45 8.03
N VAL A 185 -1.81 4.23 7.61
CA VAL A 185 -0.61 4.86 8.18
C VAL A 185 -0.51 6.30 7.67
N PRO A 186 -0.33 7.30 8.57
CA PRO A 186 -0.17 8.70 8.17
C PRO A 186 1.13 8.90 7.37
N THR A 187 1.17 9.95 6.56
CA THR A 187 2.41 10.30 5.86
C THR A 187 3.47 10.80 6.84
N PHE A 188 4.74 10.52 6.53
CA PHE A 188 5.88 11.12 7.22
C PHE A 188 6.31 12.47 6.57
N SER A 189 5.59 12.94 5.56
CA SER A 189 5.84 14.21 4.87
C SER A 189 5.00 15.35 5.46
N MET A 190 5.60 16.52 5.64
CA MET A 190 4.87 17.76 6.01
C MET A 190 4.14 18.40 4.81
N SER A 191 4.35 17.88 3.59
CA SER A 191 3.87 18.51 2.36
C SER A 191 2.54 17.97 1.83
N GLN A 192 1.92 16.99 2.52
CA GLN A 192 0.73 16.29 2.04
C GLN A 192 -0.55 16.67 2.82
N GLY A 193 -0.69 17.94 3.20
CA GLY A 193 -1.94 18.48 3.75
C GLY A 193 -2.24 18.19 5.22
N ILE A 194 -1.41 17.39 5.91
CA ILE A 194 -1.48 17.19 7.36
C ILE A 194 -0.44 18.01 8.12
N ARG A 195 -0.79 18.45 9.33
CA ARG A 195 0.07 19.34 10.14
C ARG A 195 1.24 18.62 10.77
N PHE A 196 1.03 17.39 11.23
CA PHE A 196 2.02 16.62 11.97
C PHE A 196 2.34 15.32 11.23
N PRO A 197 3.57 15.14 10.71
CA PRO A 197 4.01 13.87 10.16
C PRO A 197 3.85 12.73 11.17
N GLY A 198 3.52 11.54 10.68
CA GLY A 198 3.33 10.37 11.52
C GLY A 198 4.15 9.16 11.07
N LEU A 199 4.30 8.22 12.00
CA LEU A 199 4.84 6.89 11.77
C LEU A 199 4.12 5.91 12.71
N VAL A 200 4.05 4.65 12.31
CA VAL A 200 3.47 3.57 13.13
C VAL A 200 4.57 2.58 13.48
N VAL A 201 4.66 2.21 14.75
CA VAL A 201 5.57 1.18 15.25
C VAL A 201 4.73 -0.01 15.69
N LEU A 202 4.93 -1.15 15.04
CA LEU A 202 4.34 -2.42 15.45
C LEU A 202 5.35 -3.21 16.28
N SER A 203 4.98 -3.53 17.52
CA SER A 203 5.69 -4.51 18.35
C SER A 203 4.97 -5.85 18.23
N MET A 204 5.74 -6.90 18.00
CA MET A 204 5.23 -8.26 17.85
C MET A 204 5.91 -9.15 18.90
N SER A 205 5.10 -9.79 19.75
CA SER A 205 5.54 -10.72 20.80
C SER A 205 5.11 -12.14 20.48
#